data_AF-A0A7X8M8X3-F1
#
_entry.id   AF-A0A7X8M8X3-F1
#
_cell.length_a   1.000
_cell.length_b   1.000
_cell.length_c   1.000
_cell.angle_alpha   90.00
_cell.angle_beta   90.00
_cell.angle_gamma   90.00
#
_symmetry.space_group_name_H-M   'P 1'
#
loop_
_entity.id
_entity.type
_entity.pdbx_description
1 polymer ?
#
loop_
_entity_poly.entity_id
_entity_poly.type
_entity_poly.pdbx_seq_one_letter_code
_entity_poly.pdbx_strand_id
1 'polypeptide(L)'
;MVKKIIFSALLSLALVTTSCREKSTVSPQTHPQVRMRTVPQGVGVNIHFYRGSIKDWEMIEQAGIGIVRMDVSWAAVEKSRGEYNFRAIDQLIEKLDQHRIRL
;
A
#
# COMPACT_ATOMS: atom_id res chain seq x y z
N MET A 1 54.04 -0.04 -43.02
CA MET A 1 53.90 -0.70 -41.70
C MET A 1 52.73 -0.12 -40.88
N VAL A 2 52.60 1.20 -40.79
CA VAL A 2 51.55 1.93 -40.04
C VAL A 2 50.10 1.58 -40.49
N LYS A 3 49.86 1.41 -41.79
CA LYS A 3 48.51 1.06 -42.33
C LYS A 3 47.98 -0.31 -41.87
N LYS A 4 48.85 -1.32 -41.65
CA LYS A 4 48.44 -2.65 -41.16
C LYS A 4 48.06 -2.61 -39.66
N ILE A 5 48.74 -1.75 -38.89
CA ILE A 5 48.48 -1.56 -37.46
C ILE A 5 47.14 -0.82 -37.25
N ILE A 6 46.87 0.21 -38.05
CA ILE A 6 45.59 0.94 -38.02
C ILE A 6 44.42 0.03 -38.41
N PHE A 7 44.59 -0.83 -39.42
CA PHE A 7 43.54 -1.76 -39.85
C PHE A 7 43.25 -2.86 -38.81
N SER A 8 44.29 -3.37 -38.14
CA SER A 8 44.15 -4.35 -37.03
C SER A 8 43.50 -3.74 -35.78
N ALA A 9 43.84 -2.49 -35.45
CA ALA A 9 43.24 -1.76 -34.33
C ALA A 9 41.76 -1.43 -34.57
N LEU A 10 41.38 -1.08 -35.80
CA LEU A 10 39.98 -0.84 -36.18
C LEU A 10 39.15 -2.12 -36.22
N LEU A 11 39.74 -3.25 -36.63
CA LEU A 11 39.05 -4.55 -36.65
C LEU A 11 38.80 -5.09 -35.24
N SER A 12 39.73 -4.87 -34.31
CA SER A 12 39.60 -5.22 -32.89
C SER A 12 38.55 -4.36 -32.17
N LEU A 13 38.40 -3.09 -32.56
CA LEU A 13 37.39 -2.19 -31.99
C LEU A 13 35.97 -2.54 -32.45
N ALA A 14 35.81 -3.10 -33.65
CA ALA A 14 34.52 -3.51 -34.19
C ALA A 14 33.97 -4.83 -33.60
N LEU A 15 34.84 -5.73 -33.12
CA LEU A 15 34.40 -6.96 -32.44
C LEU A 15 33.91 -6.72 -31.00
N VAL A 16 34.36 -5.64 -30.33
CA VAL A 16 33.95 -5.34 -28.95
C VAL A 16 32.56 -4.69 -28.88
N THR A 17 32.08 -4.07 -29.97
CA THR A 17 30.76 -3.42 -30.01
C THR A 17 29.63 -4.35 -30.47
N THR A 18 29.96 -5.53 -31.00
CA THR A 18 29.01 -6.52 -31.51
C THR A 18 28.77 -7.71 -30.59
N SER A 19 29.36 -7.71 -29.38
CA SER A 19 28.86 -8.55 -28.28
C SER A 19 27.52 -7.98 -27.81
N CYS A 20 26.50 -8.28 -28.61
CA CYS A 20 25.10 -8.09 -28.30
C CYS A 20 24.87 -8.66 -26.90
N ARG A 21 24.75 -7.75 -25.92
CA ARG A 21 24.13 -8.06 -24.65
C ARG A 21 22.70 -8.46 -24.97
N GLU A 22 22.46 -9.76 -25.08
CA GLU A 22 21.13 -10.32 -25.12
C GLU A 22 20.47 -9.90 -23.80
N LYS A 23 19.60 -8.88 -23.88
CA LYS A 23 18.78 -8.50 -22.75
C LYS A 23 17.87 -9.69 -22.51
N SER A 24 18.14 -10.49 -21.49
CA SER A 24 17.24 -11.55 -21.06
C SER A 24 15.84 -10.97 -20.94
N THR A 25 14.96 -11.33 -21.89
CA THR A 25 13.54 -10.97 -21.92
C THR A 25 12.74 -11.87 -20.99
N VAL A 26 13.38 -12.38 -19.94
CA VAL A 26 12.68 -13.00 -18.83
C VAL A 26 11.97 -11.85 -18.10
N SER A 27 10.80 -11.50 -18.63
CA SER A 27 9.77 -10.81 -17.86
C SER A 27 9.67 -11.58 -16.56
N PRO A 28 9.89 -10.95 -15.39
CA PRO A 28 9.73 -11.63 -14.13
C PRO A 28 8.33 -12.24 -14.17
N GLN A 29 8.24 -13.57 -14.23
CA GLN A 29 6.94 -14.25 -14.21
C GLN A 29 6.39 -14.07 -12.81
N THR A 30 5.79 -12.91 -12.58
CA THR A 30 5.07 -12.59 -11.37
C THR A 30 3.81 -13.41 -11.45
N HIS A 31 3.65 -14.32 -10.49
CA HIS A 31 2.46 -15.15 -10.39
C HIS A 31 1.22 -14.23 -10.51
N PRO A 32 0.19 -14.60 -11.30
CA PRO A 32 -0.97 -13.71 -11.53
C PRO A 32 -1.67 -13.23 -10.25
N GLN A 33 -1.46 -13.93 -9.14
CA GLN A 33 -1.97 -13.56 -7.80
C GLN A 33 -1.10 -12.52 -7.06
N VAL A 34 0.15 -12.30 -7.47
CA VAL A 34 1.08 -11.30 -6.89
C VAL A 34 0.95 -9.94 -7.58
N ARG A 35 0.11 -9.86 -8.63
CA ARG A 35 -0.30 -8.58 -9.18
C ARG A 35 -1.22 -7.89 -8.18
N MET A 36 -0.77 -6.78 -7.62
CA MET A 36 -1.60 -5.87 -6.81
C MET A 36 -2.77 -5.40 -7.67
N ARG A 37 -3.93 -6.06 -7.54
CA ARG A 37 -5.17 -5.66 -8.20
C ARG A 37 -5.74 -4.45 -7.48
N THR A 38 -6.52 -3.66 -8.21
CA THR A 38 -7.31 -2.60 -7.59
C THR A 38 -8.28 -3.22 -6.58
N VAL A 39 -8.34 -2.64 -5.38
CA VAL A 39 -9.37 -2.97 -4.39
C VAL A 39 -10.54 -2.02 -4.64
N PRO A 40 -11.68 -2.47 -5.21
CA PRO A 40 -12.69 -1.57 -5.77
C PRO A 40 -13.34 -0.61 -4.76
N GLN A 41 -13.23 -0.88 -3.46
CA GLN A 41 -13.81 -0.06 -2.39
C GLN A 41 -12.74 0.55 -1.46
N GLY A 42 -11.48 0.54 -1.90
CA GLY A 42 -10.34 0.94 -1.08
C GLY A 42 -9.96 -0.10 -0.03
N VAL A 43 -8.95 0.22 0.75
CA VAL A 43 -8.48 -0.61 1.87
C VAL A 43 -9.12 -0.16 3.19
N GLY A 44 -9.14 -1.07 4.15
CA GLY A 44 -9.63 -0.80 5.51
C GLY A 44 -8.61 -1.15 6.58
N VAL A 45 -8.80 -0.59 7.78
CA VAL A 45 -7.94 -0.83 8.95
C VAL A 45 -8.77 -1.12 10.18
N ASN A 46 -8.26 -1.96 11.09
CA ASN A 46 -8.83 -2.09 12.42
C ASN A 46 -8.23 -1.03 13.35
N ILE A 47 -9.05 -0.30 14.08
CA ILE A 47 -8.60 0.65 15.10
C ILE A 47 -8.95 0.16 16.50
N HIS A 48 -8.25 0.69 17.51
CA HIS A 48 -8.50 0.38 18.92
C HIS A 48 -8.67 1.66 19.77
N PHE A 49 -9.13 2.77 19.16
CA PHE A 49 -9.45 4.03 19.83
C PHE A 49 -10.84 4.55 19.46
N TYR A 50 -11.51 5.26 20.37
CA TYR A 50 -12.80 5.93 20.07
C TYR A 50 -12.64 7.37 19.59
N ARG A 51 -11.71 8.14 20.16
CA ARG A 51 -11.53 9.56 19.82
C ARG A 51 -10.42 9.81 18.80
N GLY A 52 -9.34 9.03 18.88
CA GLY A 52 -8.10 9.27 18.13
C GLY A 52 -7.43 10.60 18.49
N SER A 53 -6.13 10.70 18.25
CA SER A 53 -5.43 11.98 18.17
C SER A 53 -5.61 12.57 16.77
N ILE A 54 -5.28 13.87 16.60
CA ILE A 54 -5.26 14.51 15.28
C ILE A 54 -4.38 13.73 14.30
N LYS A 55 -3.21 13.27 14.78
CA LYS A 55 -2.26 12.51 13.98
C LYS A 55 -2.82 11.16 13.52
N ASP A 56 -3.62 10.48 14.35
CA ASP A 56 -4.23 9.20 13.96
C ASP A 56 -5.17 9.38 12.75
N TRP A 57 -5.96 10.45 12.76
CA TRP A 57 -6.88 10.76 11.66
C TRP A 57 -6.13 11.20 10.40
N GLU A 58 -5.12 12.07 10.54
CA GLU A 58 -4.25 12.46 9.42
C GLU A 58 -3.58 11.26 8.76
N MET A 59 -3.11 10.29 9.54
CA MET A 59 -2.49 9.08 9.01
C MET A 59 -3.47 8.22 8.23
N ILE A 60 -4.71 8.07 8.71
CA ILE A 60 -5.76 7.31 8.01
C ILE A 60 -6.11 7.97 6.67
N GLU A 61 -6.28 9.29 6.67
CA GLU A 61 -6.59 10.06 5.45
C GLU A 61 -5.44 10.02 4.43
N GLN A 62 -4.20 10.29 4.87
CA GLN A 62 -3.02 10.28 4.00
C GLN A 62 -2.74 8.89 3.41
N ALA A 63 -3.07 7.83 4.13
CA ALA A 63 -2.97 6.46 3.65
C ALA A 63 -4.07 6.10 2.63
N GLY A 64 -5.07 6.95 2.41
CA GLY A 64 -6.20 6.68 1.52
C GLY A 64 -7.13 5.59 2.05
N ILE A 65 -7.19 5.42 3.37
CA ILE A 65 -8.05 4.42 4.03
C ILE A 65 -9.47 4.99 4.12
N GLY A 66 -10.43 4.27 3.52
CA GLY A 66 -11.84 4.69 3.50
C GLY A 66 -12.77 3.81 4.34
N ILE A 67 -12.22 2.78 4.99
CA ILE A 67 -12.96 1.82 5.81
C ILE A 67 -12.22 1.62 7.12
N VAL A 68 -12.95 1.63 8.23
CA VAL A 68 -12.44 1.34 9.55
C VAL A 68 -13.28 0.23 10.16
N ARG A 69 -12.65 -0.73 10.82
CA ARG A 69 -13.31 -1.71 11.69
C ARG A 69 -12.95 -1.41 13.15
N MET A 70 -13.90 -1.60 14.07
CA MET A 70 -13.66 -1.51 15.51
C MET A 70 -14.25 -2.71 16.23
N ASP A 71 -13.54 -3.20 17.24
CA ASP A 71 -14.05 -4.21 18.16
C ASP A 71 -14.84 -3.52 19.30
N VAL A 72 -16.11 -3.90 19.48
CA VAL A 72 -16.96 -3.42 20.59
C VAL A 72 -17.12 -4.53 21.62
N SER A 73 -16.79 -4.22 22.88
CA SER A 73 -16.91 -5.16 23.98
C SER A 73 -18.24 -4.99 24.71
N TRP A 74 -18.96 -6.10 24.93
CA TRP A 74 -20.15 -6.13 25.79
C TRP A 74 -19.87 -5.60 27.19
N ALA A 75 -18.73 -5.96 27.79
CA ALA A 75 -18.35 -5.48 29.12
C ALA A 75 -18.11 -3.96 29.18
N ALA A 76 -17.84 -3.31 28.04
CA ALA A 76 -17.70 -1.86 27.97
C ALA A 76 -19.05 -1.15 27.87
N VAL A 77 -20.00 -1.74 27.13
CA VAL A 77 -21.31 -1.17 26.82
C VAL A 77 -22.35 -1.50 27.89
N GLU A 78 -22.41 -2.74 28.37
CA GLU A 78 -23.37 -3.25 29.34
C GLU A 78 -22.66 -3.57 30.65
N LYS A 79 -22.48 -2.54 31.49
CA LYS A 79 -21.83 -2.69 32.80
C LYS A 79 -22.77 -3.26 33.86
N SER A 80 -24.06 -3.00 33.70
CA SER A 80 -25.15 -3.57 34.48
C SER A 80 -26.14 -4.21 33.52
N ARG A 81 -26.71 -5.36 33.89
CA ARG A 81 -27.66 -6.09 33.03
C ARG A 81 -28.82 -5.18 32.60
N GLY A 82 -29.00 -5.02 31.30
CA GLY A 82 -30.06 -4.20 30.70
C GLY A 82 -29.77 -2.70 30.67
N GLU A 83 -28.63 -2.23 31.18
CA GLU A 83 -28.19 -0.84 31.09
C GLU A 83 -27.07 -0.71 30.06
N TYR A 84 -27.38 -0.09 28.92
CA TYR A 84 -26.46 0.05 27.79
C TYR A 84 -25.95 1.49 27.65
N ASN A 85 -24.64 1.65 27.48
CA ASN A 85 -24.02 2.94 27.19
C ASN A 85 -23.17 2.88 25.92
N PHE A 86 -23.73 3.38 24.81
CA PHE A 86 -23.08 3.44 23.50
C PHE A 86 -22.39 4.78 23.19
N ARG A 87 -22.35 5.72 24.14
CA ARG A 87 -21.89 7.10 23.88
C ARG A 87 -20.53 7.20 23.20
N ALA A 88 -19.57 6.35 23.57
CA ALA A 88 -18.24 6.35 22.96
C ALA A 88 -18.26 5.88 21.50
N ILE A 89 -19.16 4.96 21.16
CA ILE A 89 -19.37 4.46 19.79
C ILE A 89 -20.10 5.51 18.96
N ASP A 90 -21.10 6.18 19.52
CA ASP A 90 -21.79 7.29 18.86
C ASP A 90 -20.82 8.41 18.48
N GLN A 91 -19.92 8.78 19.41
CA GLN A 91 -18.87 9.77 19.17
C GLN A 91 -17.87 9.33 18.09
N LEU A 92 -17.54 8.03 18.04
CA LEU A 92 -16.70 7.48 16.98
C LEU A 92 -17.40 7.58 15.62
N ILE A 93 -18.67 7.19 15.53
CA ILE A 93 -19.45 7.26 14.29
C ILE A 93 -19.53 8.72 13.77
N GLU A 94 -19.78 9.69 14.66
CA GLU A 94 -19.80 11.10 14.30
C GLU A 94 -18.45 11.56 13.73
N LYS A 95 -17.33 11.11 14.33
CA LYS A 95 -15.98 11.41 13.83
C LYS A 95 -15.71 10.78 12.48
N LEU A 96 -16.08 9.50 12.30
CA LEU A 96 -15.91 8.82 11.02
C LEU A 96 -16.69 9.51 9.90
N ASP A 97 -17.90 9.97 10.17
CA ASP A 97 -18.71 10.74 9.21
C ASP A 97 -18.05 12.08 8.83
N GLN A 98 -17.51 12.82 9.81
CA GLN A 98 -16.75 14.07 9.58
C GLN A 98 -15.55 13.86 8.64
N HIS A 99 -14.89 12.70 8.74
CA HIS A 99 -13.76 12.31 7.90
C HIS A 99 -14.15 11.54 6.63
N ARG A 100 -15.46 11.31 6.39
CA ARG A 100 -15.99 10.49 5.27
C ARG A 100 -15.44 9.06 5.24
N ILE A 101 -15.19 8.49 6.41
CA ILE A 101 -14.72 7.12 6.58
C ILE A 101 -15.92 6.23 6.94
N ARG A 102 -15.97 5.03 6.35
CA ARG A 102 -17.02 4.04 6.66
C ARG A 102 -16.60 3.15 7.82
N LEU A 103 -17.53 2.85 8.73
CA LEU A 103 -17.39 1.80 9.73
C LEU A 103 -17.73 0.42 9.13
#